data_AF-A0A3D1QZ80-F1
#
_entry.id   AF-A0A3D1QZ80-F1
#
_cell.length_a   1.000
_cell.length_b   1.000
_cell.length_c   1.000
_cell.angle_alpha   90.00
_cell.angle_beta   90.00
_cell.angle_gamma   90.00
#
_symmetry.space_group_name_H-M   'P 1'
#
loop_
_entity.id
_entity.type
_entity.pdbx_description
1 polymer ?
#
loop_
_entity_poly.entity_id
_entity_poly.type
_entity_poly.pdbx_seq_one_letter_code
_entity_poly.pdbx_strand_id
1 'polypeptide(L)' 'MSATTPKALEPGFAVTVRYREPTYELQTGRVREYSSCFVIHAPDERQAAGRAVARFKLFESLSSVGWTREIVRVEVSRVH' A
#
# COMPACT_ATOMS: atom_id res chain seq x y z
N MET A 1 -12.13 38.79 -1.77
CA MET A 1 -11.09 38.08 -2.53
C MET A 1 -10.37 37.16 -1.56
N SER A 2 -10.71 35.86 -1.54
CA SER A 2 -10.10 34.90 -0.62
C SER A 2 -8.74 34.50 -1.15
N ALA A 3 -7.68 34.81 -0.40
CA ALA A 3 -6.33 34.37 -0.70
C ALA A 3 -6.28 32.84 -0.64
N THR A 4 -6.03 32.20 -1.78
CA THR A 4 -5.73 30.78 -1.85
C THR A 4 -4.36 30.58 -1.23
N THR A 5 -4.31 30.22 0.06
CA THR A 5 -3.08 29.80 0.73
C THR A 5 -2.42 28.71 -0.11
N PRO A 6 -1.12 28.81 -0.44
CA PRO A 6 -0.44 27.74 -1.15
C PRO A 6 -0.51 26.48 -0.27
N LYS A 7 -1.24 25.47 -0.74
CA LYS A 7 -1.31 24.16 -0.09
C LYS A 7 0.12 23.63 -0.10
N ALA A 8 0.76 23.58 1.07
CA ALA A 8 2.07 22.96 1.21
C ALA A 8 2.01 21.58 0.56
N LEU A 9 2.96 21.28 -0.33
CA LEU A 9 3.03 19.97 -0.96
C LEU A 9 3.20 18.93 0.16
N GLU A 10 2.28 17.99 0.25
CA GLU A 10 2.37 16.91 1.22
C GLU A 10 3.66 16.12 0.98
N PRO A 11 4.45 15.80 2.03
CA PRO A 11 5.67 15.02 1.87
C PRO A 11 5.37 13.66 1.22
N GLY A 12 6.33 13.18 0.42
CA GLY A 12 6.26 11.86 -0.18
C GLY A 12 6.74 10.77 0.77
N PHE A 13 6.10 9.61 0.72
CA PHE A 13 6.51 8.41 1.43
C PHE A 13 6.54 7.22 0.47
N ALA A 14 7.64 6.47 0.47
CA ALA A 14 7.70 5.14 -0.12
C ALA A 14 7.11 4.14 0.88
N VAL A 15 6.05 3.44 0.47
CA VAL A 15 5.36 2.45 1.28
C VAL A 15 5.46 1.09 0.62
N THR A 16 5.98 0.09 1.33
CA THR A 16 6.03 -1.30 0.88
C THR A 16 5.07 -2.13 1.72
N VAL A 17 4.03 -2.66 1.09
CA VAL A 17 3.11 -3.64 1.69
C VAL A 17 3.65 -5.03 1.39
N ARG A 18 4.08 -5.75 2.42
CA ARG A 18 4.50 -7.15 2.32
C ARG A 18 3.30 -8.04 2.61
N TYR A 19 3.09 -9.04 1.77
CA TYR A 19 1.89 -9.88 1.86
C TYR A 19 2.15 -11.31 1.40
N ARG A 20 1.25 -12.21 1.78
CA ARG A 20 1.17 -13.59 1.28
C ARG A 20 -0.09 -13.78 0.45
N GLU A 21 -0.12 -14.81 -0.38
CA GLU A 21 -1.28 -15.17 -1.21
C GLU A 21 -1.74 -16.59 -0.87
N PRO A 22 -2.46 -16.81 0.25
CA PRO A 22 -2.77 -18.16 0.74
C PRO A 22 -3.42 -19.08 -0.30
N THR A 23 -4.29 -18.55 -1.16
CA THR A 23 -4.92 -19.32 -2.24
C THR A 23 -3.90 -19.85 -3.24
N TYR A 24 -2.91 -19.04 -3.61
CA TYR A 24 -1.82 -19.46 -4.49
C TYR A 24 -0.86 -20.44 -3.79
N GLU A 25 -0.60 -20.23 -2.50
CA GLU A 25 0.23 -21.13 -1.69
C GLU A 25 -0.41 -22.53 -1.58
N LEU A 26 -1.74 -22.61 -1.40
CA LEU A 26 -2.48 -23.87 -1.40
C LEU A 26 -2.40 -24.59 -2.75
N GLN A 27 -2.48 -23.84 -3.86
CA GLN A 27 -2.42 -24.42 -5.21
C GLN A 27 -1.01 -24.90 -5.59
N THR A 28 0.03 -24.21 -5.13
CA THR A 28 1.42 -24.47 -5.55
C THR A 28 2.26 -25.22 -4.51
N GLY A 29 1.78 -25.31 -3.28
CA GLY A 29 2.51 -25.86 -2.13
C GLY A 29 3.69 -25.01 -1.67
N ARG A 30 3.82 -23.77 -2.17
CA ARG A 30 4.96 -22.89 -1.90
C ARG A 30 4.53 -21.67 -1.11
N VAL A 31 5.07 -21.53 0.10
CA VAL A 31 4.88 -20.34 0.94
C VAL A 31 5.89 -19.25 0.54
N ARG A 32 5.41 -18.04 0.25
CA ARG A 32 6.28 -16.92 -0.15
C ARG A 32 5.69 -15.57 0.24
N GLU A 33 6.56 -14.68 0.73
CA GLU A 33 6.23 -13.26 0.85
C GLU A 33 6.45 -12.51 -0.47
N TYR A 34 5.46 -11.70 -0.82
CA TYR A 34 5.45 -10.76 -1.93
C TYR A 34 5.49 -9.32 -1.41
N SER A 35 5.73 -8.38 -2.32
CA SER A 35 5.77 -6.95 -1.99
C SER A 35 5.03 -6.12 -3.02
N SER A 36 4.23 -5.16 -2.57
CA SER A 36 3.63 -4.11 -3.39
C SER A 36 4.14 -2.75 -2.92
N CYS A 37 4.68 -1.96 -3.84
CA CYS A 37 5.34 -0.69 -3.51
C CYS A 37 4.52 0.49 -4.03
N PHE A 38 4.36 1.52 -3.20
CA PHE A 38 3.62 2.74 -3.52
C PHE A 38 4.44 3.97 -3.14
N VAL A 39 4.29 5.04 -3.93
CA VAL A 39 4.65 6.39 -3.50
C VAL A 39 3.37 7.10 -3.11
N ILE A 40 3.28 7.54 -1.86
CA ILE A 40 2.11 8.18 -1.28
C ILE A 40 2.49 9.54 -0.75
N HIS A 41 1.82 10.58 -1.23
CA HIS A 41 1.84 11.89 -0.59
C HIS A 41 0.85 11.87 0.57
N ALA A 42 1.29 12.24 1.77
CA ALA A 42 0.46 12.31 2.96
C ALA A 42 1.06 13.30 3.98
N PRO A 43 0.30 13.75 4.99
CA PRO A 43 0.86 14.59 6.06
C PRO A 43 1.89 13.86 6.95
N ASP A 44 1.72 12.55 7.13
CA ASP A 44 2.53 11.72 8.02
C ASP A 44 2.60 10.25 7.54
N GLU A 45 3.51 9.47 8.13
CA GLU A 45 3.76 8.06 7.80
C GLU A 45 2.53 7.17 8.04
N ARG A 46 1.74 7.46 9.08
CA ARG A 46 0.55 6.66 9.42
C ARG A 46 -0.53 6.83 8.36
N GLN A 47 -0.75 8.05 7.89
CA GLN A 47 -1.66 8.33 6.78
C GLN A 47 -1.14 7.76 5.47
N ALA A 48 0.17 7.81 5.22
CA ALA A 48 0.77 7.17 4.04
C ALA A 48 0.53 5.66 4.03
N ALA A 49 0.78 4.98 5.17
CA ALA A 49 0.50 3.55 5.33
C ALA A 49 -0.99 3.24 5.12
N GLY A 50 -1.89 4.00 5.75
CA GLY A 50 -3.34 3.81 5.61
C GLY A 50 -3.81 3.94 4.16
N ARG A 51 -3.34 4.99 3.46
CA ARG A 51 -3.65 5.20 2.03
C ARG A 51 -3.07 4.09 1.15
N ALA A 52 -1.84 3.63 1.41
CA ALA A 52 -1.23 2.52 0.68
C ALA A 52 -1.99 1.19 0.88
N VAL A 53 -2.37 0.87 2.12
CA VAL A 53 -3.14 -0.34 2.44
C VAL A 53 -4.53 -0.29 1.80
N ALA A 54 -5.20 0.86 1.84
CA ALA A 54 -6.49 1.03 1.16
C ALA A 54 -6.36 0.81 -0.35
N ARG A 55 -5.33 1.38 -0.98
CA ARG A 55 -5.04 1.19 -2.41
C ARG A 55 -4.71 -0.27 -2.74
N PHE A 56 -3.93 -0.93 -1.89
CA PHE A 56 -3.60 -2.34 -2.02
C PHE A 56 -4.85 -3.24 -1.99
N LYS A 57 -5.73 -3.03 -1.00
CA LYS A 57 -7.00 -3.76 -0.89
C LYS A 57 -7.97 -3.47 -2.04
N LEU A 58 -7.98 -2.24 -2.55
CA LEU A 58 -8.74 -1.92 -3.75
C LEU A 58 -8.25 -2.74 -4.94
N PHE A 59 -6.94 -2.83 -5.17
CA PHE A 59 -6.38 -3.66 -6.24
C PHE A 59 -6.67 -5.16 -6.06
N GLU A 60 -6.70 -5.64 -4.82
CA GLU A 60 -7.16 -7.00 -4.51
C GLU A 60 -8.63 -7.17 -4.92
N SER A 61 -9.53 -6.26 -4.54
CA SER A 61 -10.97 -6.34 -4.89
C SER A 61 -11.26 -6.24 -6.39
N LEU A 62 -10.38 -5.61 -7.15
CA LEU A 62 -10.48 -5.48 -8.60
C LEU A 62 -9.92 -6.71 -9.34
N SER A 63 -9.28 -7.64 -8.62
CA SER A 63 -8.69 -8.84 -9.19
C SER A 63 -9.76 -9.89 -9.48
N SER A 64 -9.98 -10.21 -10.75
CA SER A 64 -11.00 -11.20 -11.17
C SER A 64 -10.69 -12.64 -10.78
N VAL A 65 -9.52 -12.92 -10.21
CA VAL A 65 -9.07 -14.27 -9.82
C VAL A 65 -9.44 -14.64 -8.38
N GLY A 66 -10.03 -13.73 -7.60
CA GLY A 66 -10.50 -14.01 -6.24
C GLY A 66 -9.37 -14.37 -5.25
N TRP A 67 -8.14 -13.92 -5.53
CA TRP A 67 -7.00 -14.20 -4.66
C TRP A 67 -7.07 -13.33 -3.40
N THR A 68 -7.15 -13.98 -2.25
CA THR A 68 -7.00 -13.33 -0.95
C THR A 68 -5.53 -13.00 -0.73
N ARG A 69 -5.25 -11.78 -0.27
CA ARG A 69 -3.91 -11.33 0.12
C ARG A 69 -3.86 -11.03 1.61
N GLU A 70 -2.95 -11.67 2.31
CA GLU A 70 -2.74 -11.47 3.74
C GLU A 70 -1.55 -10.52 3.95
N ILE A 71 -1.80 -9.33 4.51
CA ILE A 71 -0.74 -8.36 4.80
C ILE A 71 0.06 -8.85 6.01
N VAL A 72 1.38 -8.99 5.82
CA VAL A 72 2.32 -9.42 6.85
C VAL A 72 2.93 -8.21 7.57
N ARG A 73 3.38 -7.21 6.81
CA ARG A 73 3.98 -5.98 7.33
C ARG A 73 3.85 -4.83 6.35
N VAL A 74 3.86 -3.61 6.88
CA VAL A 74 3.88 -2.39 6.08
C VAL A 74 5.11 -1.59 6.48
N GLU A 75 6.00 -1.37 5.53
CA GLU A 75 7.24 -0.62 5.70
C GLU A 75 7.03 0.78 5.10
N VAL A 76 7.38 1.83 5.84
CA VAL A 76 7.27 3.21 5.38
C VAL A 76 8.62 3.88 5.50
N SER A 77 9.04 4.58 4.46
CA SER A 77 10.18 5.48 4.49
C SER A 77 9.83 6.80 3.82
N ARG A 78 10.28 7.91 4.41
CA ARG A 78 10.13 9.23 3.81
C ARG A 78 11.00 9.32 2.56
N VAL A 79 10.45 9.87 1.48
CA VAL A 79 11.22 10.22 0.28
C VAL A 79 11.39 11.74 0.23
N HIS A 80 12.61 12.18 -0.05
CA HIS A 80 13.04 13.58 -0.03
C HIS A 80 12.43 14.40 -1.18
#